data_AF-A0AAU6BAU7-F1
#
_entry.id   AF-A0AAU6BAU7-F1
#
_cell.length_a   1.000
_cell.length_b   1.000
_cell.length_c   1.000
_cell.angle_alpha   90.00
_cell.angle_beta   90.00
_cell.angle_gamma   90.00
#
_symmetry.space_group_name_H-M   'P 1'
#
loop_
_entity.id
_entity.type
_entity.pdbx_description
1 polymer ?
#
loop_
_entity_poly.entity_id
_entity_poly.type
_entity_poly.pdbx_seq_one_letter_code
_entity_poly.pdbx_strand_id
1 'polypeptide(L)' 'MRHTPDLPKRLTDLTPVVIVGTSAWLVALVVLFFVAQGVWVWTAFAGIVLGFIGFGIIFWQRAAARRGSKSAQRV' A
#
# COMPACT_ATOMS: atom_id res chain seq x y z
N MET A 1 -4.28 19.76 28.23
CA MET A 1 -4.40 19.43 26.79
C MET A 1 -5.43 18.31 26.68
N ARG A 2 -6.56 18.53 25.98
CA ARG A 2 -7.62 17.52 25.86
C ARG A 2 -7.10 16.45 24.88
N HIS A 3 -6.98 15.21 25.34
CA HIS A 3 -6.57 14.10 24.48
C HIS A 3 -7.65 13.94 23.39
N THR A 4 -7.32 14.28 22.15
CA THR A 4 -8.17 13.91 21.02
C THR A 4 -8.21 12.38 20.98
N PRO A 5 -9.39 11.75 20.90
CA PRO A 5 -9.48 10.31 20.74
C PRO A 5 -8.70 9.88 19.50
N ASP A 6 -7.85 8.86 19.63
CA ASP A 6 -7.14 8.31 18.48
C ASP A 6 -8.15 7.82 17.45
N LEU A 7 -7.95 8.20 16.18
CA LEU A 7 -8.80 7.72 15.10
C LEU A 7 -8.76 6.19 15.05
N PRO A 8 -9.89 5.51 14.81
CA PRO A 8 -9.92 4.06 14.80
C PRO A 8 -8.89 3.52 13.80
N LYS A 9 -8.02 2.62 14.26
CA LYS A 9 -6.90 2.04 13.49
C LYS A 9 -7.31 1.49 12.11
N ARG A 10 -8.58 1.07 11.99
CA ARG A 10 -9.18 0.55 10.76
C ARG A 10 -9.40 1.62 9.67
N LEU A 11 -9.62 2.88 10.05
CA LEU A 11 -9.77 3.98 9.08
C LEU A 11 -8.41 4.51 8.60
N THR A 12 -7.35 4.30 9.36
CA THR A 12 -5.99 4.79 9.05
C THR A 12 -5.09 3.73 8.43
N ASP A 13 -5.51 2.46 8.39
CA ASP A 13 -4.72 1.40 7.76
C ASP A 13 -4.93 1.41 6.23
N LEU A 14 -3.91 1.89 5.52
CA LEU A 14 -3.88 1.92 4.05
C LEU A 14 -3.57 0.53 3.45
N THR A 15 -3.00 -0.39 4.23
CA THR A 15 -2.59 -1.72 3.78
C THR A 15 -3.70 -2.49 3.03
N PRO A 16 -4.94 -2.61 3.56
CA PRO A 16 -6.01 -3.33 2.87
C PRO A 16 -6.36 -2.72 1.51
N VAL A 17 -6.33 -1.39 1.38
CA VAL A 17 -6.61 -0.71 0.10
C VAL A 17 -5.55 -1.05 -0.95
N VAL A 18 -4.27 -1.04 -0.56
CA VAL A 18 -3.18 -1.40 -1.47
C VAL A 18 -3.26 -2.87 -1.88
N ILE A 19 -3.61 -3.78 -0.96
CA ILE A 19 -3.81 -5.20 -1.29
C ILE A 19 -4.92 -5.36 -2.32
N VAL A 20 -6.10 -4.78 -2.06
CA VAL A 20 -7.26 -4.90 -2.95
C VAL A 20 -6.94 -4.32 -4.33
N GLY A 21 -6.33 -3.13 -4.39
CA GLY A 21 -5.95 -2.51 -5.67
C GLY A 21 -4.91 -3.33 -6.43
N THR A 22 -3.89 -3.85 -5.75
CA THR A 22 -2.84 -4.68 -6.38
C THR A 22 -3.43 -6.01 -6.89
N SER A 23 -4.30 -6.65 -6.11
CA SER A 23 -5.01 -7.87 -6.53
C SER A 23 -5.91 -7.63 -7.73
N ALA A 24 -6.62 -6.50 -7.78
CA ALA A 24 -7.43 -6.13 -8.93
C ALA A 24 -6.58 -5.96 -10.20
N TRP A 25 -5.41 -5.32 -10.09
CA TRP A 25 -4.46 -5.21 -11.21
C TRP A 25 -3.86 -6.55 -11.63
N LEU A 26 -3.60 -7.46 -10.69
CA LEU A 26 -3.15 -8.81 -11.00
C LEU A 26 -4.19 -9.59 -11.80
N VAL A 27 -5.47 -9.54 -11.37
CA VAL A 27 -6.57 -10.16 -12.11
C VAL A 27 -6.71 -9.53 -13.49
N ALA A 28 -6.65 -8.20 -13.59
CA ALA A 28 -6.69 -7.50 -14.87
C ALA A 28 -5.53 -7.92 -15.79
N LEU A 29 -4.32 -8.08 -15.27
CA LEU A 29 -3.17 -8.54 -16.04
C LEU A 29 -3.40 -9.96 -16.58
N VAL A 30 -3.85 -10.88 -15.72
CA VAL A 30 -4.14 -12.27 -16.12
C VAL A 30 -5.18 -12.30 -17.24
N VAL A 31 -6.28 -11.56 -17.11
CA VAL A 31 -7.30 -11.47 -18.14
C VAL A 31 -6.71 -10.88 -19.42
N LEU A 32 -6.13 -9.69 -19.35
CA LEU A 32 -5.62 -8.96 -20.52
C LEU A 32 -4.51 -9.71 -21.24
N PHE A 33 -3.71 -10.52 -20.55
CA PHE A 33 -2.70 -11.37 -21.17
C PHE A 33 -3.30 -12.36 -22.19
N PHE A 34 -4.55 -12.79 -22.00
CA PHE A 34 -5.23 -13.71 -22.92
C PHE A 34 -6.13 -13.02 -23.96
N VAL A 35 -6.59 -11.79 -23.71
CA VAL A 35 -7.56 -11.10 -24.60
C VAL A 35 -7.00 -9.89 -25.33
N ALA A 36 -5.86 -9.37 -24.91
CA ALA A 36 -5.31 -8.12 -25.43
C ALA A 36 -3.78 -8.20 -25.61
N GLN A 37 -3.25 -7.25 -26.36
CA GLN A 37 -1.82 -7.06 -26.55
C GLN A 37 -1.48 -5.57 -26.51
N GLY A 38 -0.21 -5.25 -26.25
CA GLY A 38 0.29 -3.88 -26.24
C GLY A 38 -0.06 -3.12 -24.95
N VAL A 39 -0.56 -1.89 -25.11
CA VAL A 39 -0.62 -0.90 -24.02
C VAL A 39 -1.38 -1.38 -22.79
N TRP A 40 -2.52 -2.07 -22.98
CA TRP A 40 -3.37 -2.52 -21.87
C TRP A 40 -2.68 -3.52 -20.94
N VAL A 41 -1.93 -4.47 -21.49
CA VAL A 41 -1.14 -5.44 -20.71
C VAL A 41 -0.06 -4.72 -19.92
N TRP A 42 0.65 -3.78 -20.56
CA TRP A 42 1.67 -2.96 -19.89
C TRP A 42 1.10 -2.04 -18.82
N THR A 43 -0.11 -1.50 -19.01
CA THR A 43 -0.82 -0.72 -17.99
C THR A 43 -1.14 -1.58 -16.77
N ALA A 44 -1.66 -2.79 -16.98
CA ALA A 44 -1.96 -3.70 -15.87
C ALA A 44 -0.69 -4.11 -15.11
N PHE A 45 0.40 -4.37 -15.83
CA PHE A 45 1.70 -4.64 -15.24
C PHE A 45 2.22 -3.44 -14.42
N ALA A 46 2.11 -2.23 -14.94
CA ALA A 46 2.47 -1.02 -14.21
C ALA A 46 1.64 -0.84 -12.92
N GLY A 47 0.35 -1.20 -12.94
CA GLY A 47 -0.51 -1.22 -11.76
C GLY A 47 0.00 -2.16 -10.66
N ILE A 48 0.47 -3.35 -11.04
CA ILE A 48 1.11 -4.30 -10.10
C ILE A 48 2.40 -3.71 -9.51
N VAL A 49 3.26 -3.13 -10.36
CA VAL A 49 4.52 -2.50 -9.92
C VAL A 49 4.24 -1.37 -8.93
N LEU A 50 3.27 -0.50 -9.22
CA LEU A 50 2.83 0.55 -8.29
C LEU A 50 2.32 -0.04 -6.97
N GLY A 51 1.59 -1.14 -7.01
CA GLY A 51 1.13 -1.87 -5.84
C GLY A 51 2.29 -2.28 -4.91
N PHE A 52 3.35 -2.90 -5.49
CA PHE A 52 4.55 -3.27 -4.74
C PHE A 52 5.29 -2.06 -4.16
N ILE A 53 5.40 -0.96 -4.92
CA ILE A 53 6.01 0.29 -4.44
C ILE A 53 5.22 0.82 -3.24
N GLY A 54 3.90 0.90 -3.35
CA GLY A 54 3.02 1.34 -2.25
C GLY A 54 3.17 0.48 -1.00
N PHE A 55 3.25 -0.84 -1.18
CA PHE A 55 3.47 -1.78 -0.09
C PHE A 55 4.83 -1.56 0.60
N GLY A 56 5.88 -1.34 -0.19
CA GLY A 56 7.22 -1.00 0.30
C GLY A 56 7.24 0.28 1.13
N ILE A 57 6.53 1.32 0.68
CA ILE A 57 6.39 2.58 1.43
C ILE A 57 5.68 2.34 2.75
N ILE A 58 4.54 1.64 2.78
CA ILE A 58 3.81 1.34 4.02
C ILE A 58 4.69 0.55 4.99
N PHE A 59 5.44 -0.44 4.50
CA PHE A 59 6.36 -1.21 5.32
C PHE A 59 7.48 -0.32 5.91
N TRP A 60 8.07 0.54 5.09
CA TRP A 60 9.10 1.49 5.52
C TRP A 60 8.56 2.50 6.54
N GLN A 61 7.37 3.04 6.32
CA GLN A 61 6.68 3.92 7.27
C GLN A 61 6.45 3.23 8.62
N ARG A 62 5.98 1.97 8.62
CA ARG A 62 5.79 1.18 9.85
C ARG A 62 7.12 0.92 10.56
N ALA A 63 8.19 0.65 9.81
CA ALA A 63 9.52 0.48 10.38
C ALA A 63 10.08 1.78 10.97
N ALA A 64 9.89 2.91 10.29
CA ALA A 64 10.27 4.24 10.75
C ALA A 64 9.51 4.64 12.01
N ALA A 65 8.19 4.41 12.07
CA ALA A 65 7.37 4.69 13.26
C ALA A 65 7.85 3.89 14.49
N ARG A 66 8.19 2.60 14.31
CA ARG A 66 8.79 1.79 15.39
C ARG A 66 10.14 2.33 15.86
N ARG A 67 10.99 2.75 14.92
CA ARG A 67 12.33 3.32 15.22
C ARG A 67 12.24 4.69 15.90
N GLY A 68 11.33 5.56 15.44
CA GLY A 68 11.10 6.90 15.99
C GLY A 68 10.52 6.90 17.41
N SER A 69 9.88 5.82 17.85
CA SER A 69 9.47 5.69 19.27
C SER A 69 10.66 5.64 20.23
N LYS A 70 11.83 5.15 19.81
CA LYS A 70 13.02 5.03 20.68
C LYS A 70 13.74 6.35 20.94
N SER A 71 13.61 7.36 20.08
CA SER A 71 14.23 8.68 20.28
C SER A 71 13.38 9.63 21.14
N ALA A 72 12.11 9.30 21.40
CA ALA A 72 11.22 10.11 22.23
C ALA A 72 11.30 9.79 23.74
N GLN A 73 12.03 8.74 24.15
CA GLN A 73 12.29 8.42 25.56
C GLN A 73 13.64 8.98 26.05
N ARG A 74 13.84 10.29 25.90
CA ARG A 74 14.76 11.06 26.77
C ARG A 74 13.93 12.10 27.50
N VAL A 75 13.29 11.68 28.58
CA VAL A 75 12.88 12.54 29.69
C VAL A 75 13.45 11.92 30.95
#